data_AF-A0A940LXX1-F1
#
_entry.id   AF-A0A940LXX1-F1
#
_cell.length_a   1.000
_cell.length_b   1.000
_cell.length_c   1.000
_cell.angle_alpha   90.00
_cell.angle_beta   90.00
_cell.angle_gamma   90.00
#
_symmetry.space_group_name_H-M   'P 1'
#
loop_
_entity.id
_entity.type
_entity.pdbx_description
1 polymer ?
#
loop_
_entity_poly.entity_id
_entity_poly.type
_entity_poly.pdbx_seq_one_letter_code
_entity_poly.pdbx_strand_id
1 'polypeptide(L)'
;MGAANAHYYATRDPLGARGDFTTAPEVSQMFGELIGLWLADLWDRAGRPKVRYVELGPGRGTLAADALRAMARVGLEPPVHFVETSPLLRDAQKERVPHAEWSLELLGIEDDLPLLVVANEFFDALPIRQLLRTAEGWRERLVACQDTMFLPIAGQSSFDAIIPYPFREAEPGAILETSPASVAVMRALAGRLTAQGGAALIVDYGYEGPAIGDTLQAVRGHEYVNPFEGPGEADLTAHVDFATLREAAEAEGLAGWGPVSQGALLTALGIDARAETLARAHPERAEGIAVDRARLVEEEMMGSLFKAIALTAPGWPEPEGFQ
;
A
#
# COMPACT_ATOMS: atom_id res chain seq x y z
N MET A 1 -13.09 -11.29 -1.20
CA MET A 1 -12.26 -10.12 -0.86
C MET A 1 -13.01 -8.82 -1.07
N GLY A 2 -13.14 -8.27 -2.29
CA GLY A 2 -13.68 -6.91 -2.51
C GLY A 2 -15.02 -6.58 -1.83
N ALA A 3 -16.03 -7.43 -1.96
CA ALA A 3 -17.32 -7.19 -1.31
C ALA A 3 -17.25 -7.27 0.23
N ALA A 4 -16.41 -8.16 0.77
CA ALA A 4 -16.21 -8.30 2.21
C ALA A 4 -15.48 -7.07 2.78
N ASN A 5 -14.38 -6.64 2.15
CA ASN A 5 -13.63 -5.45 2.56
C ASN A 5 -14.50 -4.18 2.47
N ALA A 6 -15.26 -4.01 1.38
CA ALA A 6 -16.17 -2.87 1.24
C ALA A 6 -17.18 -2.79 2.40
N HIS A 7 -17.73 -3.93 2.84
CA HIS A 7 -18.59 -3.97 4.02
C HIS A 7 -17.83 -3.70 5.33
N TYR A 8 -16.68 -4.34 5.49
CA TYR A 8 -15.82 -4.22 6.67
C TYR A 8 -15.41 -2.76 6.91
N TYR A 9 -14.76 -2.11 5.94
CA TYR A 9 -14.30 -0.72 6.06
C TYR A 9 -15.45 0.32 6.11
N ALA A 10 -16.64 -0.01 5.62
CA ALA A 10 -17.80 0.88 5.72
C ALA A 10 -18.47 0.88 7.11
N THR A 11 -18.23 -0.15 7.93
CA THR A 11 -19.00 -0.39 9.17
C THR A 11 -18.19 -0.22 10.45
N ARG A 12 -16.86 -0.12 10.38
CA ARG A 12 -15.98 -0.02 11.56
C ARG A 12 -14.70 0.75 11.27
N ASP A 13 -14.00 1.15 12.33
CA ASP A 13 -12.61 1.63 12.28
C ASP A 13 -11.67 0.48 12.67
N PRO A 14 -10.91 -0.10 11.73
CA PRO A 14 -10.11 -1.28 11.99
C PRO A 14 -8.68 -0.98 12.48
N LEU A 15 -8.30 0.29 12.65
CA LEU A 15 -6.89 0.67 12.82
C LEU A 15 -6.44 0.84 14.28
N GLY A 16 -5.21 0.44 14.58
CA GLY A 16 -4.48 0.71 15.83
C GLY A 16 -4.74 -0.29 16.95
N ALA A 17 -4.24 0.01 18.17
CA ALA A 17 -4.24 -0.90 19.32
C ALA A 17 -5.62 -1.35 19.85
N ARG A 18 -6.71 -0.72 19.39
CA ARG A 18 -8.10 -1.11 19.67
C ARG A 18 -8.83 -1.61 18.42
N GLY A 19 -8.16 -1.61 17.27
CA GLY A 19 -8.64 -2.12 15.99
C GLY A 19 -8.18 -3.57 15.77
N ASP A 20 -8.20 -4.00 14.52
CA ASP A 20 -7.82 -5.36 14.13
C ASP A 20 -6.32 -5.47 13.74
N PHE A 21 -5.67 -4.36 13.34
CA PHE A 21 -4.23 -4.32 12.99
C PHE A 21 -3.58 -2.94 13.21
N THR A 22 -2.24 -2.90 13.21
CA THR A 22 -1.43 -1.68 13.40
C THR A 22 -0.58 -1.43 12.16
N THR A 23 -0.75 -0.26 11.55
CA THR A 23 -0.05 0.19 10.34
C THR A 23 1.19 1.03 10.67
N ALA A 24 2.11 1.18 9.71
CA ALA A 24 3.36 1.93 9.93
C ALA A 24 3.14 3.38 10.44
N PRO A 25 2.17 4.15 9.91
CA PRO A 25 1.88 5.49 10.41
C PRO A 25 1.36 5.52 11.86
N GLU A 26 0.68 4.46 12.33
CA GLU A 26 0.19 4.38 13.70
C GLU A 26 1.27 3.92 14.69
N VAL A 27 2.37 3.33 14.21
CA VAL A 27 3.55 3.00 15.04
C VAL A 27 4.32 4.25 15.40
N SER A 28 4.63 5.12 14.43
CA SER A 28 5.44 6.31 14.73
C SER A 28 5.29 7.44 13.73
N GLN A 29 5.32 8.67 14.26
CA GLN A 29 5.42 9.90 13.45
C GLN A 29 6.65 9.91 12.54
N MET A 30 7.71 9.18 12.91
CA MET A 30 8.94 9.09 12.11
C MET A 30 8.67 8.59 10.70
N PHE A 31 7.74 7.64 10.55
CA PHE A 31 7.38 7.11 9.23
C PHE A 31 6.83 8.24 8.34
N GLY A 32 5.77 8.92 8.78
CA GLY A 32 5.15 9.99 7.99
C GLY A 32 6.07 11.19 7.76
N GLU A 33 6.90 11.56 8.74
CA GLU A 33 7.87 12.64 8.57
C GLU A 33 8.90 12.33 7.48
N LEU A 34 9.44 11.11 7.45
CA LEU A 34 10.43 10.71 6.44
C LEU A 34 9.81 10.63 5.05
N ILE A 35 8.60 10.09 4.92
CA ILE A 35 7.90 10.05 3.63
C ILE A 35 7.59 11.47 3.14
N GLY A 36 7.14 12.37 4.01
CA GLY A 36 6.92 13.77 3.65
C GLY A 36 8.20 14.46 3.18
N LEU A 37 9.33 14.24 3.88
CA LEU A 37 10.62 14.81 3.46
C LEU A 37 11.13 14.19 2.15
N TRP A 38 10.91 12.91 1.91
CA TRP A 38 11.24 12.25 0.64
C TRP A 38 10.46 12.88 -0.54
N LEU A 39 9.17 13.14 -0.36
CA LEU A 39 8.36 13.85 -1.35
C LEU A 39 8.85 15.29 -1.57
N ALA A 40 9.20 16.00 -0.49
CA ALA A 40 9.72 17.36 -0.59
C ALA A 40 11.08 17.43 -1.29
N ASP A 41 11.95 16.45 -1.08
CA ASP A 41 13.23 16.35 -1.79
C ASP A 41 13.03 16.18 -3.30
N LEU A 42 12.16 15.25 -3.72
CA LEU A 42 11.81 15.08 -5.13
C LEU A 42 11.22 16.35 -5.73
N TRP A 43 10.32 17.01 -5.00
CA TRP A 43 9.73 18.29 -5.42
C TRP A 43 10.77 19.40 -5.58
N ASP A 44 11.71 19.52 -4.64
CA ASP A 44 12.76 20.54 -4.68
C ASP A 44 13.69 20.31 -5.88
N ARG A 45 14.15 19.07 -6.06
CA ARG A 45 15.00 18.66 -7.19
C ARG A 45 14.28 18.72 -8.54
N ALA A 46 12.95 18.62 -8.56
CA ALA A 46 12.11 18.84 -9.75
C ALA A 46 11.92 20.34 -10.08
N GLY A 47 12.53 21.26 -9.32
CA GLY A 47 12.45 22.70 -9.56
C GLY A 47 11.26 23.38 -8.87
N ARG A 48 10.73 22.76 -7.82
CA ARG A 48 9.65 23.29 -6.97
C ARG A 48 8.37 23.68 -7.73
N PRO A 49 7.83 22.81 -8.62
CA PRO A 49 6.58 23.10 -9.31
C PRO A 49 5.41 23.21 -8.32
N LYS A 50 4.29 23.79 -8.75
CA LYS A 50 3.02 23.57 -8.02
C LYS A 50 2.66 22.10 -8.16
N VAL A 51 2.27 21.46 -7.07
CA VAL A 51 1.97 20.02 -7.00
C VAL A 51 0.76 19.76 -6.12
N ARG A 52 0.16 18.58 -6.24
CA ARG A 52 -0.91 18.08 -5.36
C ARG A 52 -0.41 16.87 -4.58
N TYR A 53 -0.63 16.85 -3.27
CA TYR A 53 -0.41 15.65 -2.46
C TYR A 53 -1.64 14.75 -2.58
N VAL A 54 -1.43 13.48 -2.93
CA VAL A 54 -2.49 12.49 -3.06
C VAL A 54 -2.17 11.29 -2.20
N GLU A 55 -3.13 10.83 -1.40
CA GLU A 55 -2.99 9.58 -0.64
C GLU A 55 -4.11 8.60 -0.99
N LEU A 56 -3.73 7.38 -1.37
CA LEU A 56 -4.66 6.29 -1.65
C LEU A 56 -4.90 5.51 -0.36
N GLY A 57 -6.16 5.46 0.09
CA GLY A 57 -6.54 4.79 1.34
C GLY A 57 -5.80 5.33 2.56
N PRO A 58 -5.99 6.62 2.93
CA PRO A 58 -5.19 7.26 3.96
C PRO A 58 -5.45 6.76 5.39
N GLY A 59 -6.33 5.78 5.58
CA GLY A 59 -6.75 5.30 6.90
C GLY A 59 -7.33 6.44 7.73
N ARG A 60 -6.72 6.76 8.87
CA ARG A 60 -7.13 7.91 9.69
C ARG A 60 -6.51 9.25 9.26
N GLY A 61 -5.75 9.30 8.18
CA GLY A 61 -4.98 10.48 7.74
C GLY A 61 -3.76 10.79 8.61
N THR A 62 -3.28 9.82 9.39
CA THR A 62 -2.11 9.98 10.28
C THR A 62 -0.84 10.22 9.46
N LEU A 63 -0.62 9.42 8.41
CA LEU A 63 0.48 9.59 7.47
C LEU A 63 0.47 10.97 6.82
N ALA A 64 -0.65 11.35 6.21
CA ALA A 64 -0.83 12.68 5.63
C ALA A 64 -0.47 13.80 6.61
N ALA A 65 -0.97 13.75 7.85
CA ALA A 65 -0.74 14.80 8.83
C ALA A 65 0.75 14.97 9.17
N ASP A 66 1.47 13.87 9.39
CA ASP A 66 2.90 13.92 9.67
C ASP A 66 3.72 14.32 8.45
N ALA A 67 3.38 13.80 7.28
CA ALA A 67 4.03 14.15 6.02
C ALA A 67 3.87 15.64 5.69
N LEU A 68 2.64 16.17 5.74
CA LEU A 68 2.33 17.58 5.50
C LEU A 68 3.04 18.50 6.49
N ARG A 69 3.05 18.13 7.78
CA ARG A 69 3.77 18.86 8.81
C ARG A 69 5.28 18.91 8.55
N ALA A 70 5.86 17.82 8.04
CA ALA A 70 7.27 17.78 7.68
C ALA A 70 7.57 18.59 6.40
N MET A 71 6.74 18.44 5.36
CA MET A 71 6.85 19.20 4.10
C MET A 71 6.76 20.72 4.32
N ALA A 72 5.87 21.17 5.19
CA ALA A 72 5.72 22.60 5.51
C ALA A 72 7.02 23.23 6.06
N ARG A 73 7.86 22.45 6.77
CA ARG A 73 9.14 22.95 7.31
C ARG A 73 10.16 23.31 6.24
N VAL A 74 10.00 22.76 5.03
CA VAL A 74 10.85 23.02 3.86
C VAL A 74 10.12 23.85 2.79
N GLY A 75 8.94 24.38 3.12
CA GLY A 75 8.16 25.30 2.30
C GLY A 75 7.27 24.63 1.25
N LEU A 76 6.96 23.34 1.40
CA LEU A 76 6.00 22.64 0.55
C LEU A 76 4.67 22.48 1.30
N GLU A 77 3.63 23.19 0.82
CA GLU A 77 2.26 23.16 1.36
C GLU A 77 1.27 22.94 0.20
N PRO A 78 1.14 21.70 -0.30
CA PRO A 78 0.30 21.40 -1.46
C PRO A 78 -1.18 21.26 -1.08
N PRO A 79 -2.12 21.49 -2.02
CA PRO A 79 -3.48 20.96 -1.87
C PRO A 79 -3.44 19.45 -1.67
N VAL A 80 -4.36 18.97 -0.84
CA VAL A 80 -4.41 17.57 -0.39
C VAL A 80 -5.63 16.90 -0.97
N HIS A 81 -5.45 15.70 -1.53
CA HIS A 81 -6.53 14.89 -2.05
C HIS A 81 -6.44 13.46 -1.53
N PHE A 82 -7.53 12.94 -1.00
CA PHE A 82 -7.63 11.57 -0.51
C PHE A 82 -8.54 10.73 -1.42
N VAL A 83 -8.06 9.56 -1.81
CA VAL A 83 -8.89 8.53 -2.46
C VAL A 83 -9.34 7.57 -1.37
N GLU A 84 -10.59 7.74 -0.93
CA GLU A 84 -11.16 7.02 0.21
C GLU A 84 -12.61 6.62 -0.08
N THR A 85 -12.98 5.39 0.23
CA THR A 85 -14.34 4.85 0.02
C THR A 85 -15.15 4.80 1.31
N SER A 86 -14.50 4.67 2.47
CA SER A 86 -15.14 4.57 3.78
C SER A 86 -15.65 5.94 4.26
N PRO A 87 -16.97 6.10 4.48
CA PRO A 87 -17.50 7.34 5.05
C PRO A 87 -17.03 7.58 6.49
N LEU A 88 -16.80 6.50 7.27
CA LEU A 88 -16.36 6.58 8.65
C LEU A 88 -14.94 7.14 8.75
N LEU A 89 -14.02 6.63 7.90
CA LEU A 89 -12.64 7.12 7.88
C LEU A 89 -12.55 8.56 7.35
N ARG A 90 -13.40 8.95 6.39
CA ARG A 90 -13.48 10.34 5.92
C ARG A 90 -13.75 11.33 7.04
N ASP A 91 -14.57 10.98 8.03
CA ASP A 91 -14.86 11.89 9.14
C ASP A 91 -13.65 12.05 10.07
N ALA A 92 -12.91 10.97 10.36
CA ALA A 92 -11.64 11.05 11.09
C ALA A 92 -10.57 11.85 10.31
N GLN A 93 -10.51 11.66 9.00
CA GLN A 93 -9.60 12.38 8.11
C GLN A 93 -9.91 13.88 8.07
N LYS A 94 -11.19 14.29 8.04
CA LYS A 94 -11.60 15.71 8.09
C LYS A 94 -11.16 16.39 9.38
N GLU A 95 -11.23 15.71 10.51
CA GLU A 95 -10.76 16.26 11.78
C GLU A 95 -9.25 16.49 11.76
N ARG A 96 -8.51 15.55 11.16
CA ARG A 96 -7.05 15.57 11.15
C ARG A 96 -6.43 16.43 10.06
N VAL A 97 -7.03 16.45 8.87
CA VAL A 97 -6.60 17.19 7.67
C VAL A 97 -7.80 17.92 7.07
N PRO A 98 -8.24 19.03 7.69
CA PRO A 98 -9.52 19.68 7.36
C PRO A 98 -9.58 20.33 5.97
N HIS A 99 -8.43 20.52 5.33
CA HIS A 99 -8.32 21.12 4.00
C HIS A 99 -8.19 20.08 2.87
N ALA A 100 -8.30 18.79 3.19
CA ALA A 100 -8.29 17.75 2.17
C ALA A 100 -9.56 17.79 1.31
N GLU A 101 -9.43 17.31 0.09
CA GLU A 101 -10.54 16.94 -0.79
C GLU A 101 -10.63 15.41 -0.88
N TRP A 102 -11.80 14.88 -1.25
CA TRP A 102 -12.04 13.44 -1.31
C TRP A 102 -12.66 13.02 -2.64
N SER A 103 -12.14 11.93 -3.20
CA SER A 103 -12.80 11.19 -4.28
C SER A 103 -12.89 9.70 -3.95
N LEU A 104 -13.75 8.97 -4.67
CA LEU A 104 -13.82 7.51 -4.58
C LEU A 104 -12.71 6.83 -5.40
N GLU A 105 -12.19 7.52 -6.41
CA GLU A 105 -11.22 7.02 -7.37
C GLU A 105 -10.34 8.16 -7.88
N LEU A 106 -9.21 7.79 -8.48
CA LEU A 106 -8.23 8.74 -9.07
C LEU A 106 -8.86 9.68 -10.11
N LEU A 107 -9.89 9.23 -10.84
CA LEU A 107 -10.56 10.05 -11.86
C LEU A 107 -11.23 11.30 -11.27
N GLY A 108 -11.57 11.28 -9.98
CA GLY A 108 -12.16 12.42 -9.28
C GLY A 108 -11.15 13.51 -8.87
N ILE A 109 -9.86 13.34 -9.16
CA ILE A 109 -8.82 14.32 -8.87
C ILE A 109 -8.61 15.20 -10.10
N GLU A 110 -8.56 16.52 -9.91
CA GLU A 110 -8.25 17.48 -10.98
C GLU A 110 -6.91 17.16 -11.68
N ASP A 111 -6.85 17.38 -12.99
CA ASP A 111 -5.74 16.98 -13.85
C ASP A 111 -4.76 18.13 -14.19
N ASP A 112 -4.75 19.18 -13.37
CA ASP A 112 -4.04 20.45 -13.59
C ASP A 112 -2.63 20.56 -12.99
N LEU A 113 -2.28 19.67 -12.05
CA LEU A 113 -1.01 19.69 -11.32
C LEU A 113 -0.29 18.33 -11.34
N PRO A 114 1.05 18.31 -11.37
CA PRO A 114 1.82 17.11 -11.04
C PRO A 114 1.43 16.54 -9.67
N LEU A 115 1.51 15.23 -9.53
CA LEU A 115 1.04 14.52 -8.33
C LEU A 115 2.21 13.99 -7.49
N LEU A 116 2.14 14.20 -6.18
CA LEU A 116 2.98 13.55 -5.18
C LEU A 116 2.12 12.53 -4.45
N VAL A 117 2.26 11.26 -4.81
CA VAL A 117 1.31 10.21 -4.43
C VAL A 117 1.92 9.28 -3.38
N VAL A 118 1.13 8.91 -2.37
CA VAL A 118 1.48 7.84 -1.43
C VAL A 118 0.36 6.80 -1.39
N ALA A 119 0.74 5.53 -1.38
CA ALA A 119 -0.15 4.40 -1.13
C ALA A 119 0.53 3.48 -0.11
N ASN A 120 0.14 3.59 1.16
CA ASN A 120 0.66 2.75 2.24
C ASN A 120 -0.41 1.74 2.66
N GLU A 121 -0.13 0.44 2.56
CA GLU A 121 -1.09 -0.63 2.94
C GLU A 121 -2.43 -0.43 2.25
N PHE A 122 -2.36 -0.21 0.92
CA PHE A 122 -3.52 0.05 0.08
C PHE A 122 -3.73 -1.09 -0.92
N PHE A 123 -2.65 -1.66 -1.46
CA PHE A 123 -2.72 -2.65 -2.52
C PHE A 123 -3.00 -4.04 -1.97
N ASP A 124 -2.62 -4.34 -0.73
CA ASP A 124 -2.94 -5.57 -0.02
C ASP A 124 -4.45 -5.77 0.22
N ALA A 125 -5.20 -4.68 0.37
CA ALA A 125 -6.64 -4.68 0.57
C ALA A 125 -7.43 -4.83 -0.75
N LEU A 126 -6.75 -4.77 -1.91
CA LEU A 126 -7.39 -4.89 -3.22
C LEU A 126 -7.71 -6.35 -3.58
N PRO A 127 -8.81 -6.61 -4.32
CA PRO A 127 -9.25 -7.97 -4.59
C PRO A 127 -8.28 -8.77 -5.47
N ILE A 128 -7.84 -9.92 -4.97
CA ILE A 128 -7.08 -10.92 -5.74
C ILE A 128 -7.98 -12.00 -6.38
N ARG A 129 -7.39 -12.71 -7.34
CA ARG A 129 -7.84 -14.00 -7.86
C ARG A 129 -6.81 -15.05 -7.51
N GLN A 130 -7.26 -16.26 -7.17
CA GLN A 130 -6.40 -17.41 -6.94
C GLN A 130 -6.58 -18.41 -8.09
N LEU A 131 -5.49 -18.80 -8.75
CA LEU A 131 -5.45 -19.90 -9.69
C LEU A 131 -4.88 -21.11 -8.96
N LEU A 132 -5.59 -22.24 -9.01
CA LEU A 132 -5.24 -23.50 -8.35
C LEU A 132 -4.83 -24.53 -9.40
N ARG A 133 -3.67 -25.15 -9.21
CA ARG A 133 -3.25 -26.32 -9.98
C ARG A 133 -4.01 -27.55 -9.51
N THR A 134 -4.88 -28.11 -10.36
CA THR A 134 -5.54 -29.41 -10.13
C THR A 134 -4.83 -30.51 -10.92
N ALA A 135 -5.29 -31.76 -10.83
CA ALA A 135 -4.77 -32.84 -11.67
C ALA A 135 -5.04 -32.60 -13.17
N GLU A 136 -6.12 -31.90 -13.51
CA GLU A 136 -6.61 -31.65 -14.88
C GLU A 136 -6.13 -30.33 -15.50
N GLY A 137 -5.28 -29.57 -14.81
CA GLY A 137 -4.76 -28.27 -15.27
C GLY A 137 -4.91 -27.18 -14.22
N TRP A 138 -4.58 -25.95 -14.60
CA TRP A 138 -4.87 -24.76 -13.80
C TRP A 138 -6.34 -24.37 -13.93
N ARG A 139 -6.97 -24.06 -12.80
CA ARG A 139 -8.36 -23.61 -12.66
C ARG A 139 -8.41 -22.39 -11.76
N GLU A 140 -9.40 -21.51 -11.93
CA GLU A 140 -9.65 -20.46 -10.94
C GLU A 140 -10.26 -21.08 -9.67
N ARG A 141 -9.78 -20.68 -8.50
CA ARG A 141 -10.39 -21.02 -7.21
C ARG A 141 -11.52 -20.04 -6.94
N LEU A 142 -12.74 -20.57 -6.90
CA LEU A 142 -13.97 -19.83 -6.67
C LEU A 142 -14.45 -20.04 -5.23
N VAL A 143 -15.42 -19.24 -4.80
CA VAL A 143 -16.10 -19.40 -3.52
C VAL A 143 -17.51 -19.93 -3.78
N ALA A 144 -17.77 -21.17 -3.39
CA ALA A 144 -19.12 -21.72 -3.34
C ALA A 144 -19.86 -21.13 -2.14
N CYS A 145 -21.16 -20.87 -2.32
CA CYS A 145 -22.05 -20.41 -1.26
C CYS A 145 -23.21 -21.39 -1.12
N GLN A 146 -23.41 -21.91 0.09
CA GLN A 146 -24.59 -22.69 0.48
C GLN A 146 -25.09 -22.15 1.83
N ASP A 147 -26.26 -21.50 1.82
CA ASP A 147 -26.81 -20.78 2.97
C ASP A 147 -25.83 -19.73 3.54
N THR A 148 -25.28 -19.96 4.74
CA THR A 148 -24.28 -19.10 5.38
C THR A 148 -22.85 -19.66 5.27
N MET A 149 -22.67 -20.78 4.58
CA MET A 149 -21.38 -21.46 4.45
C MET A 149 -20.70 -21.06 3.14
N PHE A 150 -19.46 -20.60 3.24
CA PHE A 150 -18.60 -20.28 2.12
C PHE A 150 -17.44 -21.28 2.06
N LEU A 151 -17.18 -21.84 0.89
CA LEU A 151 -16.12 -22.84 0.72
C LEU A 151 -15.32 -22.58 -0.56
N PRO A 152 -13.99 -22.69 -0.53
CA PRO A 152 -13.19 -22.64 -1.73
C PRO A 152 -13.41 -23.89 -2.59
N ILE A 153 -13.68 -23.70 -3.88
CA ILE A 153 -13.84 -24.77 -4.86
C ILE A 153 -13.04 -24.48 -6.12
N ALA A 154 -12.60 -25.53 -6.83
CA ALA A 154 -12.03 -25.37 -8.16
C ALA A 154 -13.13 -25.06 -9.18
N GLY A 155 -12.94 -24.01 -9.97
CA GLY A 155 -13.77 -23.69 -11.11
C GLY A 155 -13.60 -24.68 -12.27
N GLN A 156 -14.50 -24.61 -13.24
CA GLN A 156 -14.50 -25.52 -14.39
C GLN A 156 -13.64 -25.03 -15.56
N SER A 157 -13.44 -23.72 -15.69
CA SER A 157 -12.69 -23.10 -16.78
C SER A 157 -11.18 -23.37 -16.65
N SER A 158 -10.53 -23.71 -17.77
CA SER A 158 -9.07 -23.81 -17.84
C SER A 158 -8.42 -22.43 -17.91
N PHE A 159 -7.33 -22.26 -17.17
CA PHE A 159 -6.48 -21.06 -17.16
C PHE A 159 -5.06 -21.34 -17.64
N ASP A 160 -4.77 -22.55 -18.14
CA ASP A 160 -3.41 -22.99 -18.51
C ASP A 160 -2.70 -22.05 -19.49
N ALA A 161 -3.46 -21.37 -20.36
CA ALA A 161 -2.93 -20.46 -21.38
C ALA A 161 -2.29 -19.17 -20.80
N ILE A 162 -2.69 -18.74 -19.60
CA ILE A 162 -2.21 -17.49 -19.00
C ILE A 162 -1.14 -17.72 -17.92
N ILE A 163 -0.80 -18.98 -17.64
CA ILE A 163 0.17 -19.33 -16.61
C ILE A 163 1.60 -19.03 -17.08
N PRO A 164 2.41 -18.31 -16.28
CA PRO A 164 3.82 -18.08 -16.57
C PRO A 164 4.57 -19.39 -16.81
N TYR A 165 5.50 -19.37 -17.77
CA TYR A 165 6.27 -20.57 -18.17
C TYR A 165 6.84 -21.37 -16.99
N PRO A 166 7.46 -20.75 -15.96
CA PRO A 166 8.01 -21.48 -14.82
C PRO A 166 6.99 -22.29 -14.00
N PHE A 167 5.69 -21.97 -14.09
CA PHE A 167 4.64 -22.58 -13.26
C PHE A 167 3.68 -23.48 -14.03
N ARG A 168 3.85 -23.64 -15.34
CA ARG A 168 2.97 -24.50 -16.14
C ARG A 168 2.95 -25.95 -15.64
N GLU A 169 4.10 -26.43 -15.16
CA GLU A 169 4.30 -27.79 -14.64
C GLU A 169 4.32 -27.85 -13.11
N ALA A 170 3.78 -26.85 -12.40
CA ALA A 170 3.68 -26.90 -10.95
C ALA A 170 2.87 -28.13 -10.48
N GLU A 171 3.17 -28.58 -9.26
CA GLU A 171 2.50 -29.71 -8.63
C GLU A 171 1.03 -29.39 -8.28
N PRO A 172 0.11 -30.38 -8.35
CA PRO A 172 -1.25 -30.22 -7.86
C PRO A 172 -1.29 -29.67 -6.42
N GLY A 173 -2.17 -28.69 -6.20
CA GLY A 173 -2.25 -27.92 -4.95
C GLY A 173 -1.50 -26.59 -4.98
N ALA A 174 -0.64 -26.35 -5.98
CA ALA A 174 0.00 -25.04 -6.15
C ALA A 174 -1.06 -23.94 -6.39
N ILE A 175 -0.83 -22.79 -5.77
CA ILE A 175 -1.69 -21.60 -5.91
C ILE A 175 -0.85 -20.47 -6.50
N LEU A 176 -1.41 -19.79 -7.50
CA LEU A 176 -0.87 -18.57 -8.09
C LEU A 176 -1.88 -17.45 -7.88
N GLU A 177 -1.44 -16.36 -7.28
CA GLU A 177 -2.28 -15.20 -7.01
C GLU A 177 -2.07 -14.11 -8.05
N THR A 178 -3.14 -13.45 -8.46
CA THR A 178 -3.09 -12.30 -9.38
C THR A 178 -4.06 -11.24 -8.92
N SER A 179 -3.76 -9.96 -9.15
CA SER A 179 -4.67 -8.85 -8.81
C SER A 179 -4.94 -7.96 -10.02
N PRO A 180 -5.96 -8.28 -10.84
CA PRO A 180 -6.41 -7.39 -11.91
C PRO A 180 -6.82 -6.00 -11.40
N ALA A 181 -7.32 -5.92 -10.15
CA ALA A 181 -7.68 -4.66 -9.52
C ALA A 181 -6.44 -3.79 -9.25
N SER A 182 -5.39 -4.38 -8.67
CA SER A 182 -4.13 -3.68 -8.41
C SER A 182 -3.50 -3.19 -9.71
N VAL A 183 -3.49 -4.01 -10.77
CA VAL A 183 -3.01 -3.60 -12.10
C VAL A 183 -3.84 -2.45 -12.66
N ALA A 184 -5.17 -2.49 -12.55
CA ALA A 184 -6.03 -1.42 -13.05
C ALA A 184 -5.77 -0.09 -12.35
N VAL A 185 -5.66 -0.09 -11.01
CA VAL A 185 -5.33 1.11 -10.23
C VAL A 185 -3.94 1.62 -10.58
N MET A 186 -2.95 0.72 -10.68
CA MET A 186 -1.57 1.10 -11.01
C MET A 186 -1.46 1.74 -12.40
N ARG A 187 -2.11 1.18 -13.42
CA ARG A 187 -2.12 1.77 -14.77
C ARG A 187 -2.83 3.11 -14.80
N ALA A 188 -3.92 3.26 -14.04
CA ALA A 188 -4.61 4.55 -13.93
C ALA A 188 -3.71 5.61 -13.27
N LEU A 189 -3.04 5.27 -12.16
CA LEU A 189 -2.05 6.13 -11.52
C LEU A 189 -0.90 6.48 -12.46
N ALA A 190 -0.37 5.48 -13.16
CA ALA A 190 0.76 5.67 -14.05
C ALA A 190 0.43 6.56 -15.26
N GLY A 191 -0.78 6.43 -15.81
CA GLY A 191 -1.29 7.34 -16.84
C GLY A 191 -1.38 8.79 -16.35
N ARG A 192 -1.83 9.01 -15.11
CA ARG A 192 -1.89 10.34 -14.48
C ARG A 192 -0.51 10.95 -14.30
N LEU A 193 0.43 10.20 -13.72
CA LEU A 193 1.81 10.67 -13.51
C LEU A 193 2.53 10.94 -14.84
N THR A 194 2.32 10.10 -15.85
CA THR A 194 2.92 10.30 -17.18
C THR A 194 2.39 11.57 -17.85
N ALA A 195 1.09 11.85 -17.73
CA ALA A 195 0.46 13.01 -18.34
C ALA A 195 0.77 14.32 -17.59
N GLN A 196 0.85 14.30 -16.27
CA GLN A 196 0.91 15.50 -15.44
C GLN A 196 2.30 15.76 -14.82
N GLY A 197 3.17 14.75 -14.81
CA GLY A 197 4.37 14.73 -13.97
C GLY A 197 4.06 14.27 -12.55
N GLY A 198 5.12 13.99 -11.79
CA GLY A 198 5.04 13.65 -10.38
C GLY A 198 5.83 12.41 -10.01
N ALA A 199 5.58 11.95 -8.79
CA ALA A 199 6.11 10.72 -8.25
C ALA A 199 5.09 10.01 -7.37
N ALA A 200 5.24 8.70 -7.22
CA ALA A 200 4.50 7.90 -6.27
C ALA A 200 5.44 7.06 -5.40
N LEU A 201 5.07 6.89 -4.13
CA LEU A 201 5.63 5.89 -3.22
C LEU A 201 4.54 4.88 -2.86
N ILE A 202 4.82 3.60 -3.09
CA ILE A 202 3.93 2.51 -2.71
C ILE A 202 4.66 1.66 -1.68
N VAL A 203 4.08 1.53 -0.49
CA VAL A 203 4.62 0.72 0.62
C VAL A 203 3.57 -0.29 1.02
N ASP A 204 3.94 -1.56 0.97
CA ASP A 204 3.03 -2.66 1.31
C ASP A 204 3.82 -3.91 1.67
N TYR A 205 3.19 -4.90 2.30
CA TYR A 205 3.83 -6.19 2.50
C TYR A 205 3.60 -7.10 1.29
N GLY A 206 4.69 -7.73 0.83
CA GLY A 206 4.64 -8.36 -0.46
C GLY A 206 5.93 -9.05 -0.87
N TYR A 207 5.97 -9.42 -2.15
CA TYR A 207 7.05 -10.16 -2.77
C TYR A 207 7.30 -9.65 -4.19
N GLU A 208 8.37 -10.15 -4.81
CA GLU A 208 8.64 -9.96 -6.23
C GLU A 208 8.25 -11.23 -6.98
N GLY A 209 7.23 -11.11 -7.82
CA GLY A 209 6.67 -12.21 -8.57
C GLY A 209 7.38 -12.51 -9.90
N PRO A 210 6.81 -13.45 -10.68
CA PRO A 210 5.65 -14.26 -10.30
C PRO A 210 6.07 -15.33 -9.27
N ALA A 211 5.20 -15.68 -8.32
CA ALA A 211 5.48 -16.66 -7.26
C ALA A 211 4.29 -17.59 -7.00
N ILE A 212 4.56 -18.81 -6.50
CA ILE A 212 3.53 -19.74 -6.02
C ILE A 212 3.35 -19.54 -4.51
N GLY A 213 2.12 -19.35 -4.07
CA GLY A 213 1.78 -19.16 -2.66
C GLY A 213 0.30 -18.85 -2.45
N ASP A 214 -0.21 -19.18 -1.26
CA ASP A 214 -1.53 -18.74 -0.78
C ASP A 214 -1.25 -17.65 0.27
N THR A 215 -1.48 -16.39 -0.10
CA THR A 215 -1.21 -15.25 0.79
C THR A 215 -2.48 -14.57 1.25
N LEU A 216 -3.65 -15.03 0.79
CA LEU A 216 -4.93 -14.59 1.29
C LEU A 216 -5.04 -14.86 2.79
N GLN A 217 -5.13 -13.78 3.57
CA GLN A 217 -5.25 -13.82 5.01
C GLN A 217 -6.52 -13.10 5.46
N ALA A 218 -7.00 -13.49 6.63
CA ALA A 218 -8.06 -12.79 7.32
C ALA A 218 -7.62 -12.50 8.75
N VAL A 219 -7.75 -11.25 9.19
CA VAL A 219 -7.36 -10.82 10.53
C VAL A 219 -8.56 -10.22 11.25
N ARG A 220 -8.74 -10.63 12.51
CA ARG A 220 -9.76 -10.09 13.41
C ARG A 220 -9.22 -10.10 14.84
N GLY A 221 -9.24 -8.95 15.52
CA GLY A 221 -8.74 -8.82 16.89
C GLY A 221 -7.27 -9.18 17.05
N HIS A 222 -6.41 -8.84 16.08
CA HIS A 222 -4.99 -9.22 16.01
C HIS A 222 -4.71 -10.74 15.89
N GLU A 223 -5.72 -11.55 15.52
CA GLU A 223 -5.56 -12.99 15.30
C GLU A 223 -5.94 -13.38 13.86
N TYR A 224 -5.24 -14.38 13.33
CA TYR A 224 -5.59 -15.00 12.06
C TYR A 224 -6.87 -15.82 12.19
N VAL A 225 -7.82 -15.56 11.30
CA VAL A 225 -9.08 -16.31 11.20
C VAL A 225 -9.25 -16.92 9.81
N ASN A 226 -10.22 -17.80 9.66
CA ASN A 226 -10.54 -18.40 8.37
C ASN A 226 -11.19 -17.34 7.44
N PRO A 227 -10.63 -17.05 6.24
CA PRO A 227 -11.18 -16.06 5.30
C PRO A 227 -12.60 -16.34 4.80
N PHE A 228 -13.07 -17.58 4.95
CA PHE A 228 -14.40 -18.00 4.51
C PHE A 228 -15.44 -18.00 5.64
N GLU A 229 -15.05 -17.68 6.88
CA GLU A 229 -15.95 -17.58 8.03
C GLU A 229 -16.35 -16.12 8.27
N GLY A 230 -17.66 -15.86 8.40
CA GLY A 230 -18.21 -14.52 8.62
C GLY A 230 -17.70 -13.45 7.63
N PRO A 231 -17.89 -13.60 6.30
CA PRO A 231 -17.37 -12.62 5.34
C PRO A 231 -17.81 -11.19 5.66
N GLY A 232 -16.84 -10.28 5.72
CA GLY A 232 -17.05 -8.89 6.12
C GLY A 232 -16.92 -8.65 7.63
N GLU A 233 -16.71 -9.67 8.44
CA GLU A 233 -16.41 -9.54 9.88
C GLU A 233 -14.91 -9.47 10.21
N ALA A 234 -14.05 -9.85 9.27
CA ALA A 234 -12.60 -9.79 9.37
C ALA A 234 -12.04 -8.99 8.19
N ASP A 235 -10.88 -8.37 8.40
CA ASP A 235 -10.14 -7.73 7.32
C ASP A 235 -9.51 -8.80 6.44
N LEU A 236 -9.68 -8.70 5.13
CA LEU A 236 -9.07 -9.63 4.18
C LEU A 236 -7.94 -8.93 3.44
N THR A 237 -6.76 -9.55 3.48
CA THR A 237 -5.58 -9.02 2.80
C THR A 237 -4.86 -10.09 2.02
N ALA A 238 -4.00 -9.67 1.10
CA ALA A 238 -3.10 -10.55 0.36
C ALA A 238 -1.77 -9.83 0.12
N HIS A 239 -0.68 -10.59 0.02
CA HIS A 239 0.62 -10.02 -0.26
C HIS A 239 0.65 -9.40 -1.66
N VAL A 240 1.31 -8.24 -1.78
CA VAL A 240 1.43 -7.49 -3.02
C VAL A 240 2.56 -8.05 -3.90
N ASP A 241 2.27 -8.27 -5.19
CA ASP A 241 3.30 -8.56 -6.19
C ASP A 241 3.87 -7.25 -6.75
N PHE A 242 5.02 -6.84 -6.22
CA PHE A 242 5.70 -5.61 -6.61
C PHE A 242 6.29 -5.66 -8.03
N ALA A 243 6.60 -6.85 -8.55
CA ALA A 243 7.05 -6.99 -9.93
C ALA A 243 5.91 -6.65 -10.90
N THR A 244 4.73 -7.22 -10.67
CA THR A 244 3.52 -6.91 -11.45
C THR A 244 3.15 -5.42 -11.38
N LEU A 245 3.23 -4.80 -10.20
CA LEU A 245 2.96 -3.36 -10.06
C LEU A 245 3.96 -2.50 -10.85
N ARG A 246 5.26 -2.80 -10.74
CA ARG A 246 6.31 -2.06 -11.44
C ARG A 246 6.20 -2.22 -12.96
N GLU A 247 6.01 -3.44 -13.45
CA GLU A 247 5.78 -3.70 -14.89
C GLU A 247 4.56 -2.95 -15.43
N ALA A 248 3.46 -2.90 -14.66
CA ALA A 248 2.26 -2.17 -15.04
C ALA A 248 2.50 -0.66 -15.15
N ALA A 249 3.33 -0.09 -14.27
CA ALA A 249 3.69 1.33 -14.31
C ALA A 249 4.68 1.66 -15.44
N GLU A 250 5.70 0.82 -15.63
CA GLU A 250 6.72 0.97 -16.69
C GLU A 250 6.09 0.85 -18.09
N ALA A 251 5.09 -0.01 -18.25
CA ALA A 251 4.33 -0.14 -19.49
C ALA A 251 3.58 1.16 -19.89
N GLU A 252 3.30 2.05 -18.95
CA GLU A 252 2.69 3.37 -19.20
C GLU A 252 3.75 4.49 -19.33
N GLY A 253 5.04 4.17 -19.22
CA GLY A 253 6.15 5.10 -19.47
C GLY A 253 6.75 5.74 -18.22
N LEU A 254 6.42 5.26 -17.02
CA LEU A 254 7.11 5.66 -15.78
C LEU A 254 8.45 4.95 -15.61
N ALA A 255 9.38 5.59 -14.90
CA ALA A 255 10.54 4.91 -14.35
C ALA A 255 10.16 4.29 -12.99
N GLY A 256 10.40 2.98 -12.85
CA GLY A 256 10.17 2.24 -11.61
C GLY A 256 11.46 1.96 -10.85
N TRP A 257 11.43 2.13 -9.53
CA TRP A 257 12.55 1.97 -8.62
C TRP A 257 12.24 0.96 -7.52
N GLY A 258 13.20 0.10 -7.19
CA GLY A 258 13.03 -0.99 -6.23
C GLY A 258 12.38 -2.25 -6.84
N PRO A 259 11.76 -3.10 -6.01
CA PRO A 259 11.46 -2.85 -4.60
C PRO A 259 12.70 -2.87 -3.70
N VAL A 260 12.62 -2.12 -2.61
CA VAL A 260 13.54 -2.23 -1.47
C VAL A 260 12.74 -2.61 -0.23
N SER A 261 13.39 -3.14 0.80
CA SER A 261 12.71 -3.38 2.08
C SER A 261 12.40 -2.06 2.79
N GLN A 262 11.33 -2.01 3.58
CA GLN A 262 10.96 -0.82 4.36
C GLN A 262 12.10 -0.42 5.31
N GLY A 263 12.73 -1.40 5.95
CA GLY A 263 13.86 -1.15 6.85
C GLY A 263 15.03 -0.50 6.11
N ALA A 264 15.35 -0.97 4.90
CA ALA A 264 16.41 -0.39 4.08
C ALA A 264 16.05 1.04 3.65
N LEU A 265 14.83 1.26 3.17
CA LEU A 265 14.34 2.58 2.76
C LEU A 265 14.41 3.58 3.92
N LEU A 266 13.77 3.29 5.05
CA LEU A 266 13.73 4.21 6.20
C LEU A 266 15.12 4.48 6.78
N THR A 267 16.01 3.48 6.77
CA THR A 267 17.42 3.66 7.17
C THR A 267 18.12 4.64 6.22
N ALA A 268 17.98 4.45 4.91
CA ALA A 268 18.56 5.35 3.90
C ALA A 268 18.01 6.78 4.00
N LEU A 269 16.72 6.94 4.37
CA LEU A 269 16.09 8.25 4.60
C LEU A 269 16.48 8.89 5.95
N GLY A 270 17.25 8.20 6.80
CA GLY A 270 17.79 8.76 8.03
C GLY A 270 16.90 8.61 9.27
N ILE A 271 16.14 7.51 9.38
CA ILE A 271 15.30 7.24 10.55
C ILE A 271 16.08 7.23 11.88
N ASP A 272 17.34 6.77 11.88
CA ASP A 272 18.17 6.73 13.08
C ASP A 272 18.46 8.13 13.63
N ALA A 273 18.87 9.04 12.74
CA ALA A 273 19.09 10.44 13.11
C ALA A 273 17.80 11.11 13.60
N ARG A 274 16.65 10.71 13.03
CA ARG A 274 15.36 11.23 13.45
C ARG A 274 14.95 10.71 14.84
N ALA A 275 15.11 9.42 15.08
CA ALA A 275 14.85 8.77 16.36
C ALA A 275 15.69 9.39 17.48
N GLU A 276 16.99 9.59 17.24
CA GLU A 276 17.87 10.28 18.18
C GLU A 276 17.40 11.71 18.48
N THR A 277 16.99 12.45 17.46
CA THR A 277 16.52 13.83 17.62
C THR A 277 15.25 13.89 18.46
N LEU A 278 14.30 12.97 18.22
CA LEU A 278 13.08 12.86 19.01
C LEU A 278 13.37 12.44 20.46
N ALA A 279 14.26 11.47 20.67
CA ALA A 279 14.65 11.01 22.00
C ALA A 279 15.35 12.11 22.81
N ARG A 280 16.20 12.93 22.17
CA ARG A 280 16.82 14.10 22.82
C ARG A 280 15.81 15.18 23.18
N ALA A 281 14.80 15.40 22.34
CA ALA A 281 13.75 16.40 22.60
C ALA A 281 12.76 15.94 23.67
N HIS A 282 12.54 14.62 23.80
CA HIS A 282 11.61 13.99 24.73
C HIS A 282 12.27 12.81 25.47
N PRO A 283 13.20 13.07 26.41
CA PRO A 283 13.93 12.01 27.11
C PRO A 283 13.01 11.01 27.83
N GLU A 284 11.84 11.44 28.28
CA GLU A 284 10.83 10.60 28.93
C GLU A 284 10.17 9.58 27.98
N ARG A 285 10.28 9.79 26.66
CA ARG A 285 9.75 8.89 25.62
C ARG A 285 10.85 8.12 24.89
N ALA A 286 12.11 8.29 25.27
CA ALA A 286 13.25 7.75 24.53
C ALA A 286 13.18 6.22 24.33
N GLU A 287 12.76 5.47 25.35
CA GLU A 287 12.59 4.01 25.26
C GLU A 287 11.49 3.64 24.26
N GLY A 288 10.32 4.31 24.33
CA GLY A 288 9.23 4.09 23.38
C GLY A 288 9.64 4.41 21.94
N ILE A 289 10.37 5.50 21.73
CA ILE A 289 10.89 5.89 20.40
C ILE A 289 11.84 4.82 19.84
N ALA A 290 12.69 4.23 20.69
CA ALA A 290 13.58 3.15 20.27
C ALA A 290 12.81 1.89 19.87
N VAL A 291 11.75 1.54 20.62
CA VAL A 291 10.85 0.42 20.29
C VAL A 291 10.11 0.67 18.98
N ASP A 292 9.58 1.88 18.77
CA ASP A 292 8.87 2.26 17.55
C ASP A 292 9.80 2.22 16.34
N ARG A 293 11.02 2.76 16.46
CA ARG A 293 12.05 2.66 15.42
C ARG A 293 12.33 1.21 15.08
N ALA A 294 12.58 0.36 16.09
CA ALA A 294 12.88 -1.04 15.87
C ALA A 294 11.71 -1.77 15.18
N ARG A 295 10.47 -1.50 15.59
CA ARG A 295 9.28 -2.07 14.95
C ARG A 295 9.21 -1.75 13.45
N LEU A 296 9.59 -0.54 13.04
CA LEU A 296 9.54 -0.09 11.65
C LEU A 296 10.64 -0.67 10.76
N VAL A 297 11.81 -1.03 11.29
CA VAL A 297 12.99 -1.33 10.44
C VAL A 297 13.70 -2.64 10.71
N GLU A 298 13.49 -3.29 11.86
CA GLU A 298 14.10 -4.59 12.13
C GLU A 298 13.49 -5.69 11.24
N GLU A 299 14.32 -6.64 10.82
CA GLU A 299 13.96 -7.66 9.83
C GLU A 299 12.81 -8.56 10.30
N GLU A 300 12.82 -8.95 11.58
CA GLU A 300 11.80 -9.80 12.21
C GLU A 300 10.47 -9.06 12.45
N MET A 301 10.44 -7.75 12.19
CA MET A 301 9.27 -6.89 12.36
C MET A 301 8.77 -6.43 10.98
N MET A 302 8.60 -5.12 10.78
CA MET A 302 8.15 -4.59 9.49
C MET A 302 9.28 -4.45 8.48
N GLY A 303 10.54 -4.48 8.93
CA GLY A 303 11.70 -4.07 8.14
C GLY A 303 11.93 -4.88 6.88
N SER A 304 11.72 -6.21 6.93
CA SER A 304 11.90 -7.09 5.76
C SER A 304 10.58 -7.42 5.06
N LEU A 305 9.50 -7.61 5.84
CA LEU A 305 8.18 -7.99 5.32
C LEU A 305 7.57 -6.91 4.43
N PHE A 306 7.67 -5.65 4.83
CA PHE A 306 7.23 -4.52 4.03
C PHE A 306 8.27 -4.18 2.98
N LYS A 307 7.79 -3.90 1.78
CA LYS A 307 8.58 -3.44 0.65
C LYS A 307 8.06 -2.09 0.18
N ALA A 308 8.92 -1.35 -0.49
CA ALA A 308 8.57 -0.11 -1.13
C ALA A 308 9.02 -0.11 -2.59
N ILE A 309 8.18 0.42 -3.49
CA ILE A 309 8.59 0.86 -4.82
C ILE A 309 8.33 2.36 -4.95
N ALA A 310 9.18 3.03 -5.73
CA ALA A 310 8.93 4.40 -6.16
C ALA A 310 8.72 4.44 -7.67
N LEU A 311 7.85 5.34 -8.11
CA LEU A 311 7.56 5.57 -9.52
C LEU A 311 7.75 7.05 -9.81
N THR A 312 8.44 7.38 -10.89
CA THR A 312 8.70 8.78 -11.28
C THR A 312 8.32 9.02 -12.74
N ALA A 313 7.62 10.12 -12.98
CA ALA A 313 7.29 10.55 -14.34
C ALA A 313 8.54 10.90 -15.17
N PRO A 314 8.47 10.86 -16.51
CA PRO A 314 9.57 11.32 -17.34
C PRO A 314 10.04 12.73 -16.98
N GLY A 315 11.34 12.89 -16.77
CA GLY A 315 11.95 14.17 -16.38
C GLY A 315 11.87 14.52 -14.89
N TRP A 316 11.25 13.67 -14.06
CA TRP A 316 11.34 13.81 -12.61
C TRP A 316 12.63 13.18 -12.06
N PRO A 317 13.13 13.66 -10.90
CA PRO A 317 14.39 13.19 -10.34
C PRO A 317 14.31 11.72 -9.89
N GLU A 318 15.46 11.04 -9.89
CA GLU A 318 15.61 9.73 -9.26
C GLU A 318 15.35 9.82 -7.73
N PRO A 319 14.55 8.91 -7.15
CA PRO A 319 14.22 8.94 -5.73
C PRO A 319 15.37 8.40 -4.86
N GLU A 320 15.62 9.09 -3.75
CA GLU A 320 16.55 8.62 -2.72
C GLU A 320 16.01 7.36 -2.02
N GLY A 321 16.92 6.50 -1.55
CA GLY A 321 16.59 5.28 -0.81
C GLY A 321 16.27 4.05 -1.65
N PHE A 322 16.48 4.09 -2.97
CA PHE A 322 16.23 3.00 -3.92
C PHE A 322 17.48 2.53 -4.69
N GLN A 323 18.68 2.81 -4.15
CA GLN A 323 19.98 2.43 -4.72
C GLN A 323 20.49 1.09 -4.18
#